data_AF-A0A8T5REN5-F1
#
_entry.id   AF-A0A8T5REN5-F1
#
_cell.length_a   1.000
_cell.length_b   1.000
_cell.length_c   1.000
_cell.angle_alpha   90.00
_cell.angle_beta   90.00
_cell.angle_gamma   90.00
#
_symmetry.space_group_name_H-M   'P 1'
#
loop_
_entity.id
_entity.type
_entity.pdbx_description
1 polymer ?
#
loop_
_entity_poly.entity_id
_entity_poly.type
_entity_poly.pdbx_seq_one_letter_code
_entity_poly.pdbx_strand_id
1 'polypeptide(L)'
;KIIGIDLTSIGIFDPEDKDLIGAGWEILKNIDEKSNCYKKIIIKDNKLKGAILFGEKNAIPYINKNIEKEIEDNELRNIINLYEWLCQNCGNIYDEAKMDLLFKDLPDDWKCKCGAPKNKFKNKNLNLN
;
A
#
# COMPACT_ATOMS: atom_id res chain seq x y z
N LYS A 1 17.87 -4.03 -18.49
CA LYS A 1 17.58 -2.61 -18.79
C LYS A 1 16.11 -2.52 -19.16
N ILE A 2 15.28 -1.88 -18.35
CA ILE A 2 13.88 -1.63 -18.72
C ILE A 2 13.84 -0.20 -19.28
N ILE A 3 13.32 -0.04 -20.49
CA ILE A 3 13.27 1.24 -21.24
C ILE A 3 11.80 1.61 -21.39
N GLY A 4 11.42 2.85 -21.04
CA GLY A 4 10.04 3.36 -21.21
C GLY A 4 9.12 3.22 -19.99
N ILE A 5 9.66 3.07 -18.77
CA ILE A 5 8.87 3.12 -17.53
C ILE A 5 9.08 4.46 -16.83
N ASP A 6 7.97 5.05 -16.38
CA ASP A 6 7.97 6.33 -15.66
C ASP A 6 8.34 6.11 -14.18
N LEU A 7 9.29 6.92 -13.70
CA LEU A 7 9.62 7.07 -12.28
C LEU A 7 9.20 8.46 -11.82
N THR A 8 8.39 8.51 -10.77
CA THR A 8 7.98 9.74 -10.10
C THR A 8 8.42 9.67 -8.64
N SER A 9 9.22 10.65 -8.20
CA SER A 9 9.63 10.82 -6.80
C SER A 9 9.20 12.21 -6.35
N ILE A 10 8.45 12.27 -5.26
CA ILE A 10 7.88 13.52 -4.73
C ILE A 10 8.08 13.53 -3.21
N GLY A 11 8.56 14.65 -2.66
CA GLY A 11 8.68 14.84 -1.21
C GLY A 11 9.75 13.96 -0.54
N ILE A 12 9.55 13.68 0.76
CA ILE A 12 10.47 12.87 1.58
C ILE A 12 10.32 11.40 1.18
N PHE A 13 11.40 10.78 0.72
CA PHE A 13 11.39 9.38 0.25
C PHE A 13 11.99 8.39 1.25
N ASP A 14 12.89 8.84 2.12
CA ASP A 14 13.44 8.06 3.22
C ASP A 14 13.55 9.00 4.43
N PRO A 15 12.66 8.89 5.44
CA PRO A 15 12.87 9.64 6.68
C PRO A 15 14.17 9.10 7.30
N GLU A 16 15.20 9.95 7.38
CA GLU A 16 16.60 9.60 7.69
C GLU A 16 16.85 9.00 9.09
N ASP A 17 15.83 8.44 9.75
CA ASP A 17 16.04 7.67 10.96
C ASP A 17 15.06 6.49 11.03
N LYS A 18 15.58 5.26 10.88
CA LYS A 18 14.79 4.03 10.99
C LYS A 18 14.20 3.87 12.39
N ASP A 19 14.78 4.55 13.37
CA ASP A 19 14.31 4.58 14.76
C ASP A 19 13.04 5.45 14.94
N LEU A 20 12.63 6.21 13.91
CA LEU A 20 11.41 7.01 13.91
C LEU A 20 10.20 6.34 13.23
N ILE A 21 10.36 5.14 12.64
CA ILE A 21 9.20 4.36 12.15
C ILE A 21 8.37 3.96 13.39
N GLY A 22 7.18 4.56 13.53
CA GLY A 22 6.36 4.48 14.75
C GLY A 22 6.32 5.77 15.59
N ALA A 23 7.21 6.73 15.37
CA ALA A 23 7.16 8.08 15.95
C ALA A 23 6.29 9.04 15.11
N GLY A 24 5.10 8.57 14.73
CA GLY A 24 4.16 9.27 13.83
C GLY A 24 4.42 9.04 12.35
N TRP A 25 5.52 8.36 11.97
CA TRP A 25 5.80 7.99 10.58
C TRP A 25 5.20 6.63 10.22
N GLU A 26 4.60 6.57 9.03
CA GLU A 26 4.11 5.35 8.39
C GLU A 26 4.62 5.27 6.95
N ILE A 27 4.98 4.05 6.53
CA ILE A 27 5.43 3.77 5.16
C ILE A 27 4.54 2.69 4.58
N LEU A 28 3.79 3.04 3.54
CA LEU A 28 3.03 2.08 2.75
C LEU A 28 3.85 1.70 1.53
N LYS A 29 4.17 0.42 1.35
CA LYS A 29 4.93 -0.04 0.18
C LYS A 29 4.29 -1.26 -0.47
N ASN A 30 4.40 -1.33 -1.78
CA ASN A 30 4.01 -2.51 -2.53
C ASN A 30 4.76 -2.65 -3.85
N ILE A 31 4.95 -3.91 -4.25
CA ILE A 31 5.50 -4.30 -5.53
C ILE A 31 4.48 -5.21 -6.21
N ASP A 32 4.09 -4.86 -7.45
CA ASP A 32 3.37 -5.74 -8.35
C ASP A 32 4.34 -6.16 -9.46
N GLU A 33 4.93 -7.34 -9.31
CA GLU A 33 5.93 -7.87 -10.26
C GLU A 33 5.33 -8.15 -11.64
N LYS A 34 4.03 -8.47 -11.72
CA LYS A 34 3.36 -8.78 -13.00
C LYS A 34 3.20 -7.53 -13.84
N SER A 35 2.85 -6.41 -13.22
CA SER A 35 2.75 -5.11 -13.90
C SER A 35 4.03 -4.28 -13.83
N ASN A 36 5.10 -4.80 -13.19
CA ASN A 36 6.34 -4.07 -12.87
C ASN A 36 6.09 -2.72 -12.18
N CYS A 37 5.08 -2.65 -11.32
CA CYS A 37 4.77 -1.44 -10.57
C CYS A 37 5.38 -1.49 -9.18
N TYR A 38 5.99 -0.38 -8.76
CA TYR A 38 6.44 -0.19 -7.37
C TYR A 38 5.87 1.12 -6.83
N LYS A 39 5.39 1.06 -5.59
CA LYS A 39 4.80 2.20 -4.89
C LYS A 39 5.38 2.22 -3.48
N LYS A 40 5.87 3.38 -3.05
CA LYS A 40 6.24 3.68 -1.65
C LYS A 40 5.61 5.02 -1.31
N ILE A 41 4.76 5.06 -0.31
CA ILE A 41 4.13 6.27 0.21
C ILE A 41 4.64 6.51 1.62
N ILE A 42 4.95 7.76 1.93
CA ILE A 42 5.51 8.19 3.21
C ILE A 42 4.49 9.13 3.85
N ILE A 43 4.03 8.77 5.04
CA ILE A 43 3.03 9.49 5.81
C ILE A 43 3.66 9.88 7.15
N LYS A 44 3.36 11.09 7.64
CA LYS A 44 3.69 11.50 9.00
C LYS A 44 2.55 12.29 9.61
N ASP A 45 2.10 11.91 10.79
CA ASP A 45 1.03 12.60 11.51
C ASP A 45 -0.23 12.79 10.62
N ASN A 46 -0.64 11.72 9.93
CA ASN A 46 -1.71 11.68 8.92
C ASN A 46 -1.50 12.58 7.68
N LYS A 47 -0.32 13.17 7.51
CA LYS A 47 0.01 13.98 6.33
C LYS A 47 0.82 13.21 5.32
N LEU A 48 0.49 13.36 4.05
CA LEU A 48 1.27 12.79 2.96
C LEU A 48 2.60 13.56 2.81
N LYS A 49 3.73 12.92 3.10
CA LYS A 49 5.06 13.54 3.07
C LYS A 49 5.86 13.23 1.83
N GLY A 50 5.57 12.11 1.17
CA GLY A 50 6.21 11.79 -0.08
C GLY A 50 5.73 10.49 -0.71
N ALA A 51 6.21 10.26 -1.92
CA ALA A 51 5.94 9.06 -2.68
C ALA A 51 7.08 8.74 -3.66
N ILE A 52 7.35 7.45 -3.84
CA ILE A 52 8.02 6.91 -5.01
C ILE A 52 7.00 6.06 -5.75
N LEU A 53 6.73 6.41 -7.01
CA LEU A 53 5.84 5.68 -7.91
C LEU A 53 6.63 5.29 -9.15
N PHE A 54 6.68 3.99 -9.43
CA PHE A 54 7.34 3.42 -10.60
C PHE A 54 6.33 2.57 -11.36
N GLY A 55 6.08 2.89 -12.63
CA GLY A 55 5.06 2.21 -13.44
C GLY A 55 3.60 2.57 -13.09
N GLU A 56 3.37 3.40 -12.07
CA GLU A 56 2.05 3.86 -11.62
C GLU A 56 1.79 5.30 -12.10
N LYS A 57 0.64 5.53 -12.75
CA LYS A 57 0.25 6.85 -13.30
C LYS A 57 -1.01 7.41 -12.67
N ASN A 58 -1.92 6.55 -12.22
CA ASN A 58 -3.25 6.93 -11.74
C ASN A 58 -3.16 7.66 -10.40
N ALA A 59 -2.21 7.28 -9.55
CA ALA A 59 -2.01 7.89 -8.24
C ALA A 59 -1.33 9.28 -8.31
N ILE A 60 -0.58 9.58 -9.39
CA ILE A 60 0.27 10.79 -9.48
C ILE A 60 -0.52 12.09 -9.23
N PRO A 61 -1.69 12.34 -9.85
CA PRO A 61 -2.43 13.57 -9.62
C PRO A 61 -2.88 13.75 -8.18
N TYR A 62 -3.33 12.67 -7.53
CA TYR A 62 -3.73 12.71 -6.12
C TYR A 62 -2.54 13.01 -5.22
N ILE A 63 -1.42 12.32 -5.42
CA ILE A 63 -0.19 12.55 -4.65
C ILE A 63 0.24 14.00 -4.78
N ASN A 64 0.40 14.52 -6.00
CA ASN A 64 0.80 15.92 -6.24
C ASN A 64 -0.13 16.93 -5.57
N LYS A 65 -1.44 16.68 -5.60
CA LYS A 65 -2.43 17.57 -4.99
C LYS A 65 -2.38 17.56 -3.46
N ASN A 66 -1.97 16.45 -2.86
CA ASN A 66 -2.13 16.20 -1.42
C ASN A 66 -0.82 16.12 -0.63
N ILE A 67 0.34 16.34 -1.26
CA ILE A 67 1.60 16.54 -0.52
C ILE A 67 1.42 17.61 0.56
N GLU A 68 1.93 17.32 1.76
CA GLU A 68 1.84 18.11 2.99
C GLU A 68 0.42 18.29 3.56
N LYS A 69 -0.59 17.68 2.94
CA LYS A 69 -1.98 17.70 3.42
C LYS A 69 -2.31 16.46 4.23
N GLU A 70 -3.27 16.62 5.13
CA GLU A 70 -3.91 15.50 5.81
C GLU A 70 -4.66 14.66 4.78
N ILE A 71 -4.56 13.34 4.93
CA ILE A 71 -5.16 12.36 4.04
C ILE A 71 -5.90 11.31 4.85
N GLU A 72 -6.95 10.75 4.26
CA GLU A 72 -7.59 9.56 4.79
C GLU A 72 -6.89 8.30 4.27
N ASP A 73 -6.43 7.44 5.18
CA ASP A 73 -5.68 6.22 4.83
C ASP A 73 -6.45 5.33 3.85
N ASN A 74 -7.76 5.15 4.05
CA ASN A 74 -8.61 4.36 3.16
C ASN A 74 -8.68 4.93 1.73
N GLU A 75 -8.81 6.26 1.60
CA GLU A 75 -8.84 6.92 0.29
C GLU A 75 -7.52 6.72 -0.43
N LEU A 76 -6.39 7.00 0.26
CA LEU A 76 -5.06 6.81 -0.30
C LEU A 76 -4.86 5.36 -0.75
N ARG A 77 -5.15 4.39 0.12
CA ARG A 77 -5.02 2.95 -0.15
C ARG A 77 -5.80 2.51 -1.37
N ASN A 78 -7.01 3.02 -1.55
CA ASN A 78 -7.82 2.75 -2.74
C ASN A 78 -7.18 3.33 -4.00
N ILE A 79 -6.66 4.55 -3.95
CA ILE A 79 -6.01 5.21 -5.10
C ILE A 79 -4.74 4.48 -5.54
N ILE A 80 -3.95 3.99 -4.59
CA ILE A 80 -2.72 3.24 -4.87
C ILE A 80 -2.96 1.74 -5.06
N ASN A 81 -4.21 1.27 -5.02
CA ASN A 81 -4.61 -0.14 -5.11
C ASN A 81 -3.88 -1.04 -4.10
N LEU A 82 -3.82 -0.61 -2.84
CA LEU A 82 -3.16 -1.32 -1.74
C LEU A 82 -4.16 -1.68 -0.65
N TYR A 83 -4.44 -2.96 -0.50
CA TYR A 83 -5.60 -3.41 0.26
C TYR A 83 -5.24 -4.14 1.55
N GLU A 84 -6.13 -3.99 2.52
CA GLU A 84 -6.18 -4.83 3.70
C GLU A 84 -7.30 -5.86 3.53
N TRP A 85 -7.01 -7.12 3.87
CA TRP A 85 -7.97 -8.21 3.76
C TRP A 85 -8.27 -8.80 5.12
N LEU A 86 -9.54 -8.79 5.53
CA LEU A 86 -10.01 -9.28 6.82
C LEU A 86 -10.52 -10.72 6.70
N CYS A 87 -9.86 -11.62 7.42
CA CYS A 87 -10.32 -13.01 7.58
C CYS A 87 -11.66 -13.03 8.33
N GLN A 88 -12.72 -13.48 7.67
CA GLN A 88 -14.06 -13.56 8.27
C GLN A 88 -14.20 -14.67 9.32
N ASN A 89 -13.20 -15.55 9.45
CA ASN A 89 -13.21 -16.65 10.42
C ASN A 89 -12.61 -16.26 11.77
N CYS A 90 -11.51 -15.50 11.78
CA CYS A 90 -10.76 -15.19 13.01
C CYS A 90 -10.39 -13.71 13.16
N GLY A 91 -10.77 -12.83 12.22
CA GLY A 91 -10.48 -11.40 12.28
C GLY A 91 -9.04 -11.00 11.94
N ASN A 92 -8.17 -11.93 11.54
CA ASN A 92 -6.80 -11.58 11.12
C ASN A 92 -6.83 -10.70 9.86
N ILE A 93 -6.00 -9.65 9.87
CA ILE A 93 -5.82 -8.74 8.74
C ILE A 93 -4.55 -9.12 7.97
N TYR A 94 -4.69 -9.32 6.67
CA TYR A 94 -3.59 -9.37 5.71
C TYR A 94 -3.43 -7.96 5.11
N ASP A 95 -2.43 -7.22 5.58
CA ASP A 95 -2.14 -5.86 5.10
C ASP A 95 -1.05 -5.93 4.02
N GLU A 96 -1.44 -5.73 2.76
CA GLU A 96 -0.50 -5.80 1.62
C GLU A 96 0.67 -4.82 1.73
N ALA A 97 0.55 -3.75 2.53
CA ALA A 97 1.65 -2.81 2.79
C ALA A 97 2.79 -3.43 3.62
N LYS A 98 2.47 -4.46 4.40
CA LYS A 98 3.37 -5.15 5.35
C LYS A 98 3.80 -6.53 4.87
N MET A 99 3.27 -6.99 3.74
CA MET A 99 3.53 -8.32 3.18
C MET A 99 4.34 -8.21 1.90
N ASP A 100 5.10 -9.26 1.58
CA ASP A 100 5.90 -9.31 0.35
C ASP A 100 5.08 -9.64 -0.90
N LEU A 101 3.93 -10.31 -0.72
CA LEU A 101 3.03 -10.69 -1.80
C LEU A 101 1.71 -9.91 -1.70
N LEU A 102 1.19 -9.51 -2.87
CA LEU A 102 -0.19 -9.06 -2.98
C LEU A 102 -1.14 -10.23 -2.68
N PHE A 103 -2.30 -9.93 -2.10
CA PHE A 103 -3.28 -10.96 -1.75
C PHE A 103 -3.75 -11.72 -3.00
N LYS A 104 -3.94 -11.02 -4.12
CA LYS A 104 -4.30 -11.64 -5.40
C LYS A 104 -3.27 -12.70 -5.85
N ASP A 105 -2.00 -12.48 -5.53
CA ASP A 105 -0.86 -13.30 -5.96
C ASP A 105 -0.50 -14.41 -4.97
N LEU A 106 -1.19 -14.51 -3.84
CA LEU A 106 -1.06 -15.64 -2.93
C LEU A 106 -1.44 -16.96 -3.62
N PRO A 107 -0.71 -18.06 -3.36
CA PRO A 107 -1.04 -19.40 -3.86
C PRO A 107 -2.47 -19.84 -3.53
N ASP A 108 -3.02 -20.75 -4.33
CA ASP A 108 -4.39 -21.26 -4.14
C ASP A 108 -4.57 -22.08 -2.86
N ASP A 109 -3.50 -22.73 -2.39
CA ASP A 109 -3.46 -23.52 -1.15
C ASP A 109 -3.13 -22.67 0.09
N TRP A 110 -2.90 -21.36 -0.08
CA TRP A 110 -2.62 -20.46 1.02
C TRP A 110 -3.79 -20.40 2.01
N LYS A 111 -3.44 -20.42 3.31
CA LYS A 111 -4.40 -20.37 4.41
C LYS A 111 -4.03 -19.29 5.41
N CYS A 112 -5.05 -18.74 6.04
CA CYS A 112 -4.89 -17.93 7.24
C CYS A 112 -4.22 -18.75 8.35
N LYS A 113 -3.62 -18.07 9.33
CA LYS A 113 -3.10 -18.68 10.57
C LYS A 113 -4.14 -19.55 11.30
N CYS A 114 -5.43 -19.28 11.14
CA CYS A 114 -6.52 -20.07 11.72
C CYS A 114 -6.95 -21.28 10.85
N GLY A 115 -6.29 -21.50 9.70
CA GLY A 115 -6.63 -22.57 8.75
C GLY A 115 -7.70 -22.19 7.71
N ALA A 116 -8.32 -21.01 7.81
CA ALA A 116 -9.32 -20.59 6.84
C ALA A 116 -8.70 -20.36 5.44
N PRO A 117 -9.37 -20.80 4.35
CA PRO A 117 -8.89 -20.59 2.99
C PRO A 117 -8.97 -19.13 2.55
N LYS A 118 -8.23 -18.78 1.50
CA LYS A 118 -8.17 -17.43 0.88
C LYS A 118 -9.56 -16.82 0.59
N ASN A 119 -10.53 -17.63 0.16
CA ASN A 119 -11.89 -17.16 -0.15
C ASN A 119 -12.73 -16.70 1.07
N LYS A 120 -12.24 -16.90 2.30
CA LYS A 120 -12.87 -16.39 3.54
C LYS A 120 -12.41 -14.98 3.91
N PHE A 121 -11.59 -14.34 3.08
CA PHE A 121 -11.18 -12.96 3.30
C PHE A 121 -12.09 -11.99 2.55
N LYS A 122 -12.36 -10.84 3.17
CA LYS A 122 -13.02 -9.71 2.51
C LYS A 122 -12.07 -8.52 2.48
N ASN A 123 -12.08 -7.78 1.39
CA ASN A 123 -11.35 -6.53 1.30
C ASN A 123 -11.96 -5.52 2.28
N LYS A 124 -11.14 -4.98 3.17
CA LYS A 124 -11.53 -4.02 4.21
C LYS A 124 -11.71 -2.61 3.65
N ASN A 125 -10.97 -2.26 2.60
CA ASN A 125 -10.89 -0.90 2.05
C ASN A 125 -11.92 -0.68 0.93
N LEU A 126 -12.47 -1.77 0.36
CA LEU A 126 -13.59 -1.76 -0.56
C LEU A 126 -14.93 -1.78 0.21
N ASN A 127 -15.28 -0.69 0.91
CA ASN A 127 -16.63 -0.28 1.38
C ASN A 127 -16.46 1.11 2.05
N LEU A 128 -17.00 2.21 1.53
CA LEU A 128 -18.39 2.64 1.71
C LEU A 128 -18.94 3.26 0.40
N ASN A 129 -19.84 2.54 -0.26
CA ASN A 129 -20.90 3.15 -1.07
C ASN A 129 -22.13 3.33 -0.16
#